data_AF-A0A9Y1FLG0-F1
#
_entry.id   AF-A0A9Y1FLG0-F1
#
_cell.length_a   1.000
_cell.length_b   1.000
_cell.length_c   1.000
_cell.angle_alpha   90.00
_cell.angle_beta   90.00
_cell.angle_gamma   90.00
#
_symmetry.space_group_name_H-M   'P 1'
#
loop_
_entity.id
_entity.type
_entity.pdbx_description
1 polymer ?
#
loop_
_entity_poly.entity_id
_entity_poly.type
_entity_poly.pdbx_seq_one_letter_code
_entity_poly.pdbx_strand_id
1 'polypeptide(L)'
;MSTKTERSFAKEVGRAIIGALVLIVLLVIWLLWDKIYHVFYNDLFPNAPKGTLLIYWLLFLFPITFGGISLLIDGGYKAYKIAVPEKEEEEE
;
A
#
# COMPACT_ATOMS: atom_id res chain seq x y z
N MET A 1 20.47 13.59 17.52
CA MET A 1 19.84 12.25 17.54
C MET A 1 20.94 11.20 17.62
N SER A 2 20.72 10.04 18.24
CA SER A 2 21.67 8.92 18.18
C SER A 2 21.65 8.30 16.77
N THR A 3 22.78 7.82 16.27
CA THR A 3 22.87 7.12 14.96
C THR A 3 21.93 5.90 14.86
N LYS A 4 21.58 5.30 16.00
CA LYS A 4 20.57 4.23 16.08
C LYS A 4 19.14 4.75 15.81
N THR A 5 18.83 5.97 16.26
CA THR A 5 17.51 6.62 16.08
C THR A 5 17.30 7.01 14.62
N GLU A 6 18.33 7.55 13.96
CA GLU A 6 18.25 7.93 12.53
C GLU A 6 18.05 6.70 11.63
N ARG A 7 18.76 5.61 11.90
CA ARG A 7 18.60 4.35 11.15
C ARG A 7 17.21 3.74 11.36
N SER A 8 16.66 3.85 12.57
CA SER A 8 15.31 3.37 12.87
C SER A 8 14.25 4.23 12.19
N PHE A 9 14.41 5.56 12.20
CA PHE A 9 13.51 6.49 11.50
C PHE A 9 13.49 6.24 9.99
N ALA A 10 14.67 6.17 9.37
CA ALA A 10 14.80 5.90 7.93
C ALA A 10 14.16 4.56 7.52
N LYS A 11 14.24 3.55 8.38
CA LYS A 11 13.58 2.27 8.15
C LYS A 11 12.05 2.40 8.14
N GLU A 12 11.46 3.09 9.11
CA GLU A 12 10.00 3.23 9.19
C GLU A 12 9.44 4.16 8.10
N VAL A 13 10.16 5.25 7.77
CA VAL A 13 9.86 6.08 6.59
C VAL A 13 9.93 5.25 5.31
N GLY A 14 10.94 4.39 5.17
CA GLY A 14 11.06 3.47 4.04
C GLY A 14 9.86 2.54 3.90
N ARG A 15 9.35 2.00 5.01
CA ARG A 15 8.14 1.16 5.02
C ARG A 15 6.90 1.95 4.58
N ALA A 16 6.76 3.19 5.04
CA ALA A 16 5.67 4.07 4.63
C ALA A 16 5.73 4.40 3.12
N ILE A 17 6.92 4.70 2.59
CA ILE A 17 7.13 4.95 1.15
C ILE A 17 6.77 3.72 0.33
N ILE A 18 7.18 2.52 0.77
CA ILE A 18 6.81 1.26 0.08
C ILE A 18 5.30 1.09 0.08
N GLY A 19 4.62 1.34 1.21
CA GLY A 19 3.16 1.30 1.30
C GLY A 19 2.49 2.28 0.32
N ALA A 20 2.95 3.53 0.28
CA ALA A 20 2.46 4.53 -0.67
C ALA A 20 2.68 4.11 -2.13
N LEU A 21 3.86 3.56 -2.46
CA LEU A 21 4.21 3.15 -3.80
C LEU A 21 3.32 1.99 -4.28
N VAL A 22 3.04 1.02 -3.40
CA VAL A 22 2.06 -0.04 -3.66
C VAL A 22 0.69 0.56 -3.98
N LEU A 23 0.21 1.54 -3.21
CA LEU A 23 -1.09 2.17 -3.44
C LEU A 23 -1.14 2.97 -4.75
N ILE A 24 -0.05 3.65 -5.11
CA ILE A 24 0.06 4.34 -6.42
C ILE A 24 -0.02 3.33 -7.56
N VAL A 25 0.69 2.20 -7.46
CA VAL A 25 0.62 1.14 -8.47
C VAL A 25 -0.82 0.63 -8.60
N LEU A 26 -1.48 0.35 -7.48
CA LEU A 26 -2.89 -0.07 -7.47
C LEU A 26 -3.81 0.96 -8.14
N LEU A 27 -3.58 2.25 -7.89
CA LEU A 27 -4.32 3.34 -8.53
C LEU A 27 -4.12 3.37 -10.04
N VAL A 28 -2.88 3.19 -10.52
CA VAL A 28 -2.59 3.13 -11.97
C VAL A 28 -3.29 1.94 -12.61
N ILE A 29 -3.25 0.78 -11.96
CA ILE A 29 -3.94 -0.42 -12.46
C ILE A 29 -5.46 -0.17 -12.51
N TRP A 30 -6.02 0.50 -11.49
CA TRP A 30 -7.44 0.89 -11.47
C TRP A 30 -7.79 1.86 -12.62
N LEU A 31 -6.94 2.85 -12.91
CA LEU A 31 -7.14 3.76 -14.05
C LEU A 31 -7.08 3.05 -15.41
N LEU A 32 -6.33 1.96 -15.50
CA LEU A 32 -6.21 1.14 -16.72
C LEU A 32 -7.22 -0.01 -16.76
N TRP A 33 -8.18 -0.05 -15.84
CA TRP A 33 -9.07 -1.20 -15.64
C TRP A 33 -9.84 -1.58 -16.90
N ASP A 34 -10.36 -0.61 -17.64
CA ASP A 34 -11.14 -0.86 -18.86
C ASP A 34 -10.29 -1.52 -19.96
N LYS A 35 -9.04 -1.08 -20.12
CA LYS A 35 -8.09 -1.70 -21.06
C LYS A 35 -7.72 -3.11 -20.62
N ILE A 36 -7.46 -3.31 -19.33
CA ILE A 36 -7.15 -4.64 -18.76
C ILE A 36 -8.32 -5.59 -18.96
N TYR A 37 -9.56 -5.10 -18.73
CA TYR A 37 -10.78 -5.86 -18.95
C TYR A 37 -10.90 -6.29 -20.40
N HIS A 38 -10.74 -5.37 -21.35
CA HIS A 38 -10.81 -5.68 -22.77
C HIS A 38 -9.77 -6.72 -23.19
N VAL A 39 -8.49 -6.52 -22.84
CA VAL A 39 -7.41 -7.46 -23.21
C VAL A 39 -7.64 -8.84 -22.58
N PHE A 40 -8.11 -8.89 -21.33
CA PHE A 40 -8.36 -10.16 -20.66
C PHE A 40 -9.47 -10.97 -21.32
N TYR A 41 -10.61 -10.35 -21.63
CA TYR A 41 -11.77 -11.06 -22.18
C TYR A 41 -11.76 -11.19 -23.70
N ASN A 42 -10.87 -10.52 -24.43
CA ASN A 42 -10.80 -10.64 -25.89
C ASN A 42 -9.54 -11.37 -26.35
N ASP A 43 -8.39 -11.13 -25.71
CA ASP A 43 -7.10 -11.66 -26.19
C ASP A 43 -6.61 -12.86 -25.37
N LEU A 44 -6.69 -12.78 -24.03
CA LEU A 44 -6.09 -13.78 -23.14
C LEU A 44 -7.06 -14.93 -22.80
N PHE A 45 -8.30 -14.62 -22.47
CA PHE A 45 -9.31 -15.57 -22.01
C PHE A 45 -10.69 -15.27 -22.61
N PRO A 46 -10.85 -15.45 -23.94
CA PRO A 46 -12.09 -15.10 -24.64
C PRO A 46 -13.33 -15.87 -24.17
N ASN A 47 -13.14 -17.07 -23.63
CA ASN A 47 -14.22 -17.93 -23.15
C ASN A 47 -14.44 -17.82 -21.63
N ALA A 48 -13.75 -16.90 -20.94
CA ALA A 48 -13.91 -16.75 -19.50
C ALA A 48 -15.31 -16.20 -19.16
N PRO A 49 -15.97 -16.73 -18.12
CA PRO A 49 -17.22 -16.16 -17.61
C PRO A 49 -17.05 -14.68 -17.24
N LYS A 50 -18.04 -13.86 -17.60
CA LYS A 50 -18.07 -12.45 -17.18
C LYS A 50 -18.04 -12.38 -15.65
N GLY A 51 -17.02 -11.72 -15.12
CA GLY A 51 -16.79 -11.59 -13.67
C GLY A 51 -15.58 -12.39 -13.14
N THR A 52 -15.03 -13.33 -13.91
CA THR A 52 -13.81 -14.06 -13.51
C THR A 52 -12.64 -13.12 -13.22
N LEU A 53 -12.45 -12.10 -14.06
CA LEU A 53 -11.43 -11.08 -13.83
C LEU A 53 -11.65 -10.28 -12.53
N LEU A 54 -12.90 -9.98 -12.20
CA LEU A 54 -13.25 -9.27 -10.96
C LEU A 54 -12.96 -10.12 -9.72
N ILE A 55 -13.20 -11.44 -9.80
CA ILE A 55 -12.90 -12.38 -8.72
C ILE A 55 -11.40 -12.44 -8.47
N TYR A 56 -10.58 -12.59 -9.52
CA TYR A 56 -9.13 -12.52 -9.37
C TYR A 56 -8.71 -11.19 -8.77
N TRP A 57 -9.33 -10.10 -9.21
CA TRP A 57 -9.06 -8.79 -8.65
C TRP A 57 -9.35 -8.68 -7.15
N LEU A 58 -10.48 -9.19 -6.69
CA LEU A 58 -10.82 -9.22 -5.28
C LEU A 58 -9.83 -10.07 -4.48
N LEU A 59 -9.42 -11.23 -5.01
CA LEU A 59 -8.50 -12.12 -4.31
C LEU A 59 -7.07 -11.57 -4.21
N PHE A 60 -6.60 -10.85 -5.23
CA PHE A 60 -5.22 -10.36 -5.26
C PHE A 60 -5.08 -8.90 -4.83
N LEU A 61 -5.92 -7.99 -5.31
CA LEU A 61 -5.74 -6.57 -5.00
C LEU A 61 -6.27 -6.18 -3.63
N PHE A 62 -7.26 -6.88 -3.07
CA PHE A 62 -7.72 -6.56 -1.72
C PHE A 62 -6.63 -6.79 -0.67
N PRO A 63 -5.94 -7.96 -0.61
CA PRO A 63 -4.80 -8.15 0.30
C PRO A 63 -3.65 -7.17 0.04
N ILE A 64 -3.35 -6.85 -1.23
CA ILE A 64 -2.26 -5.93 -1.58
C ILE A 64 -2.61 -4.49 -1.15
N THR A 65 -3.85 -4.05 -1.36
CA THR A 65 -4.34 -2.73 -0.92
C THR A 65 -4.29 -2.63 0.58
N PHE A 66 -4.80 -3.65 1.29
CA PHE A 66 -4.74 -3.70 2.75
C PHE A 66 -3.29 -3.69 3.26
N GLY A 67 -2.39 -4.47 2.64
CA GLY A 67 -0.97 -4.46 2.96
C GLY A 67 -0.30 -3.11 2.72
N GLY A 68 -0.62 -2.44 1.60
CA GLY A 68 -0.13 -1.11 1.28
C GLY A 68 -0.57 -0.05 2.29
N ILE A 69 -1.86 -0.04 2.64
CA ILE A 69 -2.41 0.85 3.68
C ILE A 69 -1.78 0.56 5.03
N SER A 70 -1.66 -0.72 5.42
CA SER A 70 -1.07 -1.12 6.69
C SER A 70 0.39 -0.67 6.83
N LEU A 71 1.20 -0.85 5.78
CA LEU A 71 2.59 -0.38 5.75
C LEU A 71 2.69 1.15 5.81
N LEU A 72 1.79 1.85 5.11
CA LEU A 72 1.72 3.30 5.10
C LEU A 72 1.39 3.85 6.50
N ILE A 73 0.36 3.31 7.15
CA ILE A 73 -0.09 3.75 8.47
C ILE A 73 0.91 3.35 9.56
N ASP A 74 1.35 2.08 9.62
CA ASP A 74 2.31 1.60 10.64
C ASP A 74 3.64 2.34 10.53
N GLY A 75 4.19 2.46 9.31
CA GLY A 75 5.44 3.17 9.07
C GLY A 75 5.31 4.67 9.35
N GLY A 76 4.21 5.29 8.91
CA GLY A 76 3.94 6.71 9.14
C GLY A 76 3.78 7.05 10.62
N TYR A 77 3.03 6.24 11.37
CA TYR A 77 2.82 6.43 12.81
C TYR A 77 4.10 6.24 13.61
N LYS A 78 4.88 5.20 13.33
CA LYS A 78 6.17 4.96 14.01
C LYS A 78 7.20 6.03 13.65
N ALA A 79 7.27 6.45 12.40
CA ALA A 79 8.13 7.56 12.00
C ALA A 79 7.73 8.86 12.72
N TYR A 80 6.43 9.14 12.83
CA TYR A 80 5.90 10.29 13.57
C TYR A 80 6.31 10.25 15.05
N LYS A 81 6.09 9.13 15.76
CA LYS A 81 6.48 8.99 17.17
C LYS A 81 8.00 9.10 17.41
N ILE A 82 8.82 8.75 16.41
CA ILE A 82 10.28 8.94 16.49
C ILE A 82 10.68 10.41 16.24
N ALA A 83 10.00 11.10 15.32
CA ALA A 83 10.27 12.49 14.96
C ALA A 83 9.74 13.50 16.00
N VAL A 84 8.59 13.18 16.59
CA VAL A 84 7.94 13.93 17.66
C VAL A 84 7.84 12.98 18.87
N PRO A 85 8.94 12.76 19.61
CA PRO A 85 8.83 12.07 20.89
C PRO A 85 7.92 12.93 21.77
N GLU A 86 6.85 12.33 22.29
CA GLU A 86 5.91 12.98 23.20
C GLU A 86 6.69 13.78 24.27
N LYS A 87 6.61 15.11 24.19
CA LYS A 87 6.45 15.89 25.42
C LYS A 87 4.98 15.71 25.78
N GLU A 88 4.68 15.41 27.05
CA GLU A 88 3.33 15.15 27.62
C GLU A 88 3.03 13.66 27.93
N GLU A 89 3.76 13.11 28.90
CA GLU A 89 3.18 12.44 30.10
C GLU A 89 3.87 13.01 31.37
N GLU A 90 4.09 14.33 31.38
CA GLU A 90 4.37 15.12 32.59
C GLU A 90 3.33 16.25 32.62
N GLU A 91 2.07 15.91 32.89
CA GLU A 91 1.09 16.82 33.51
C GLU A 91 -0.01 15.96 34.17
N GLU A 92 0.17 15.80 35.49
CA GLU A 92 -0.70 15.24 36.56
C GLU A 92 -1.04 13.74 36.63
#